data_AF-G1PBS7-F1
#
_entry.id   AF-G1PBS7-F1
#
_cell.length_a   1.000
_cell.length_b   1.000
_cell.length_c   1.000
_cell.angle_alpha   90.00
_cell.angle_beta   90.00
_cell.angle_gamma   90.00
#
_symmetry.space_group_name_H-M   'P 1'
#
loop_
_entity.id
_entity.type
_entity.pdbx_description
1 polymer ?
#
loop_
_entity_poly.entity_id
_entity_poly.type
_entity_poly.pdbx_seq_one_letter_code
_entity_poly.pdbx_strand_id
1 'polypeptide(L)'
;CVVSERGEERLRSCHLCNASDPKKAHPPAFLTDLNNPHNLTCWQSENYLQFPHNVTLTLSLGKKFEVTYVSLQFCSPRPESMAIYKSMDYGRTWVPFQYYSTQCRKMYNRPHRAPITKQNEQEAVCTDSHTDMRPLSGGLIAFSTLDGRPSAHDFDNSPVLQDWVTATDIRVAFSRLHTFGDENEDDSELARDSYFYAVSDLQVGGRCKCNGHAARCVRDRDDSLVCDCRHNTAGPECDRCKPFHYDRPWQRATAREANECVACSCNLHARRCRFNMELYKLSGRKSGGVCLNCRHNTAGRHCHYCKEGYYRDMGKPITHRKACKACDCHPVGAAGKTCNQTTGQCPCKDGVTGITCNRCAKGYQQSRSPIAPCIKIPVAPPTTAASSVEEPEDCDSYCKASKGKLKINMKKYCKKDY
;
A
#
# COMPACT_ATOMS: atom_id res chain seq x y z
N CYS A 1 26.30 -23.43 -41.46
CA CYS A 1 26.13 -23.14 -42.90
C CYS A 1 24.78 -22.49 -43.14
N VAL A 2 24.70 -21.47 -43.99
CA VAL A 2 23.44 -20.80 -44.35
C VAL A 2 22.91 -21.41 -45.65
N VAL A 3 21.63 -21.79 -45.65
CA VAL A 3 20.92 -22.26 -46.85
C VAL A 3 20.17 -21.09 -47.46
N SER A 4 20.38 -20.86 -48.76
CA SER A 4 19.68 -19.85 -49.53
C SER A 4 19.04 -20.49 -50.76
N GLU A 5 17.89 -19.96 -51.19
CA GLU A 5 17.19 -20.42 -52.39
C GLU A 5 17.37 -19.40 -53.52
N ARG A 6 17.84 -19.86 -54.69
CA ARG A 6 17.85 -19.10 -55.94
C ARG A 6 17.12 -19.91 -57.02
N GLY A 7 15.86 -19.57 -57.26
CA GLY A 7 14.99 -20.38 -58.12
C GLY A 7 14.63 -21.71 -57.47
N GLU A 8 14.90 -22.83 -58.14
CA GLU A 8 14.71 -24.19 -57.61
C GLU A 8 15.98 -24.77 -56.96
N GLU A 9 17.13 -24.09 -57.06
CA GLU A 9 18.39 -24.55 -56.49
C GLU A 9 18.62 -24.05 -55.05
N ARG A 10 19.10 -24.96 -54.18
CA ARG A 10 19.50 -24.68 -52.80
C ARG A 10 21.02 -24.51 -52.73
N LEU A 11 21.48 -23.31 -52.36
CA LEU A 11 22.89 -22.99 -52.17
C LEU A 11 23.24 -22.99 -50.68
N ARG A 12 24.24 -23.80 -50.28
CA ARG A 12 24.82 -23.80 -48.92
C ARG A 12 26.12 -22.99 -48.90
N SER A 13 26.16 -21.95 -48.07
CA SER A 13 27.37 -21.17 -47.79
C SER A 13 27.80 -21.37 -46.34
N CYS A 14 29.02 -21.83 -46.10
CA CYS A 14 29.51 -22.14 -44.74
C CYS A 14 30.51 -21.08 -44.26
N HIS A 15 30.40 -20.73 -42.98
CA HIS A 15 31.28 -19.78 -42.30
C HIS A 15 31.68 -20.36 -40.95
N LEU A 16 32.83 -19.92 -40.42
CA LEU A 16 33.31 -20.31 -39.10
C LEU A 16 32.77 -19.34 -38.04
N CYS A 17 32.06 -19.85 -37.04
CA CYS A 17 31.70 -19.11 -35.83
C CYS A 17 32.85 -19.23 -34.80
N ASN A 18 33.43 -18.11 -34.37
CA ASN A 18 34.51 -18.11 -33.39
C ASN A 18 34.26 -17.02 -32.35
N ALA A 19 33.98 -17.44 -31.11
CA ALA A 19 33.71 -16.52 -29.99
C ALA A 19 34.91 -15.63 -29.62
N SER A 20 36.14 -16.00 -30.01
CA SER A 20 37.35 -15.21 -29.75
C SER A 20 37.65 -14.16 -30.84
N ASP A 21 37.03 -14.28 -32.02
CA ASP A 21 37.21 -13.34 -33.14
C ASP A 21 35.97 -12.42 -33.24
N PRO A 22 36.06 -11.13 -32.89
CA PRO A 22 34.92 -10.22 -32.92
C PRO A 22 34.20 -10.13 -34.27
N LYS A 23 34.86 -10.45 -35.40
CA LYS A 23 34.22 -10.44 -36.73
C LYS A 23 33.39 -11.68 -37.03
N LYS A 24 33.56 -12.74 -36.24
CA LYS A 24 32.93 -14.07 -36.41
C LYS A 24 32.20 -14.54 -35.14
N ALA A 25 32.15 -13.68 -34.12
CA ALA A 25 31.48 -13.96 -32.87
C ALA A 25 29.99 -13.59 -32.98
N HIS A 26 29.13 -14.39 -32.35
CA HIS A 26 27.68 -14.19 -32.31
C HIS A 26 27.15 -14.18 -30.87
N PRO A 27 27.63 -13.27 -30.00
CA PRO A 27 27.30 -13.25 -28.58
C PRO A 27 25.82 -12.86 -28.31
N PRO A 28 25.27 -13.21 -27.13
CA PRO A 28 23.91 -12.83 -26.76
C PRO A 28 23.65 -11.31 -26.68
N ALA A 29 24.71 -10.50 -26.59
CA ALA A 29 24.60 -9.04 -26.61
C ALA A 29 23.98 -8.50 -27.92
N PHE A 30 24.08 -9.25 -29.02
CA PHE A 30 23.47 -8.94 -30.32
C PHE A 30 21.95 -9.13 -30.35
N LEU A 31 21.32 -9.55 -29.24
CA LEU A 31 19.86 -9.64 -29.16
C LEU A 31 19.22 -8.29 -28.81
N THR A 32 19.97 -7.36 -28.21
CA THR A 32 19.42 -6.13 -27.62
C THR A 32 20.32 -4.92 -27.88
N ASP A 33 21.26 -5.02 -28.81
CA ASP A 33 22.05 -3.89 -29.28
C ASP A 33 21.23 -3.02 -30.23
N LEU A 34 21.86 -1.98 -30.79
CA LEU A 34 21.20 -1.11 -31.75
C LEU A 34 21.03 -1.85 -33.09
N ASN A 35 19.84 -2.38 -33.34
CA ASN A 35 19.53 -3.10 -34.57
C ASN A 35 19.51 -2.14 -35.79
N ASN A 36 20.45 -2.32 -36.71
CA ASN A 36 20.52 -1.60 -37.98
C ASN A 36 20.17 -2.56 -39.15
N PRO A 37 19.06 -2.33 -39.89
CA PRO A 37 18.66 -3.20 -40.99
C PRO A 37 19.70 -3.38 -42.11
N HIS A 38 20.63 -2.42 -42.26
CA HIS A 38 21.69 -2.48 -43.26
C HIS A 38 22.95 -3.22 -42.78
N ASN A 39 23.09 -3.43 -41.47
CA ASN A 39 24.23 -4.11 -40.88
C ASN A 39 23.76 -4.91 -39.65
N LEU A 40 23.14 -6.07 -39.94
CA LEU A 40 22.55 -6.92 -38.91
C LEU A 40 23.64 -7.62 -38.09
N THR A 41 23.56 -7.44 -36.78
CA THR A 41 24.19 -8.31 -35.79
C THR A 41 23.22 -9.43 -35.46
N CYS A 42 23.71 -10.65 -35.27
CA CYS A 42 22.87 -11.81 -34.98
C CYS A 42 23.49 -12.65 -33.87
N TRP A 43 22.77 -12.89 -32.79
CA TRP A 43 23.10 -13.99 -31.90
C TRP A 43 22.82 -15.33 -32.61
N GLN A 44 23.63 -16.34 -32.33
CA GLN A 44 23.48 -17.67 -32.90
C GLN A 44 23.65 -18.75 -31.81
N SER A 45 22.81 -19.78 -31.85
CA SER A 45 22.95 -20.98 -31.01
C SER A 45 24.08 -21.89 -31.50
N GLU A 46 24.38 -22.91 -30.70
CA GLU A 46 25.12 -24.07 -31.21
C GLU A 46 24.32 -24.79 -32.32
N ASN A 47 25.04 -25.51 -33.19
CA ASN A 47 24.44 -26.24 -34.30
C ASN A 47 23.70 -27.50 -33.80
N TYR A 48 22.69 -27.91 -34.55
CA TYR A 48 21.97 -29.17 -34.43
C TYR A 48 21.38 -29.45 -33.04
N LEU A 49 20.85 -28.41 -32.38
CA LEU A 49 20.05 -28.56 -31.17
C LEU A 49 18.59 -28.84 -31.55
N GLN A 50 18.28 -30.12 -31.73
CA GLN A 50 16.94 -30.60 -32.06
C GLN A 50 16.23 -31.23 -30.85
N PHE A 51 14.90 -31.31 -30.94
CA PHE A 51 14.05 -31.95 -29.94
C PHE A 51 14.61 -33.31 -29.47
N PRO A 52 14.68 -33.60 -28.15
CA PRO A 52 14.01 -32.90 -27.04
C PRO A 52 14.80 -31.72 -26.43
N HIS A 53 15.98 -31.40 -26.96
CA HIS A 53 16.75 -30.25 -26.47
C HIS A 53 16.08 -28.94 -26.89
N ASN A 54 16.16 -27.93 -26.02
CA ASN A 54 15.65 -26.60 -26.29
C ASN A 54 16.73 -25.54 -26.05
N VAL A 55 16.63 -24.44 -26.78
CA VAL A 55 17.46 -23.25 -26.56
C VAL A 55 16.60 -22.19 -25.91
N THR A 56 17.09 -21.57 -24.84
CA THR A 56 16.32 -20.58 -24.08
C THR A 56 17.01 -19.23 -24.04
N LEU A 57 16.24 -18.18 -24.29
CA LEU A 57 16.64 -16.79 -24.11
C LEU A 57 15.84 -16.25 -22.92
N THR A 58 16.51 -15.81 -21.86
CA THR A 58 15.86 -15.28 -20.65
C THR A 58 16.29 -13.83 -20.42
N LEU A 59 15.32 -12.93 -20.41
CA LEU A 59 15.51 -11.50 -20.15
C LEU A 59 14.86 -11.13 -18.81
N SER A 60 15.65 -10.63 -17.86
CA SER A 60 15.15 -10.08 -16.61
C SER A 60 14.97 -8.57 -16.72
N LEU A 61 13.77 -8.07 -16.44
CA LEU A 61 13.45 -6.64 -16.55
C LEU A 61 13.77 -5.87 -15.26
N GLY A 62 14.02 -6.58 -14.14
CA GLY A 62 14.33 -5.99 -12.83
C GLY A 62 13.17 -5.26 -12.13
N LYS A 63 12.00 -5.14 -12.78
CA LYS A 63 10.76 -4.55 -12.26
C LYS A 63 9.56 -5.15 -12.97
N LYS A 64 8.36 -5.06 -12.38
CA LYS A 64 7.10 -5.37 -13.08
C LYS A 64 6.81 -4.38 -14.21
N PHE A 65 6.62 -4.91 -15.41
CA PHE A 65 6.15 -4.20 -16.60
C PHE A 65 4.76 -4.69 -17.01
N GLU A 66 3.98 -3.80 -17.62
CA GLU A 66 2.81 -4.15 -18.42
C GLU A 66 3.28 -4.31 -19.87
N VAL A 67 3.54 -5.56 -20.26
CA VAL A 67 4.07 -5.94 -21.57
C VAL A 67 2.96 -5.84 -22.60
N THR A 68 3.19 -5.07 -23.66
CA THR A 68 2.28 -4.94 -24.79
C THR A 68 2.57 -6.01 -25.84
N TYR A 69 3.84 -6.20 -26.17
CA TYR A 69 4.26 -7.22 -27.14
C TYR A 69 5.65 -7.79 -26.82
N VAL A 70 5.91 -9.00 -27.36
CA VAL A 70 7.24 -9.59 -27.45
C VAL A 70 7.50 -9.92 -28.91
N SER A 71 8.61 -9.47 -29.48
CA SER A 71 8.95 -9.75 -30.88
C SER A 71 10.39 -10.19 -31.05
N LEU A 72 10.59 -11.10 -32.00
CA LEU A 72 11.90 -11.62 -32.39
C LEU A 72 12.06 -11.52 -33.91
N GLN A 73 13.17 -10.94 -34.35
CA GLN A 73 13.59 -10.93 -35.74
C GLN A 73 14.69 -11.96 -35.95
N PHE A 74 14.49 -12.90 -36.87
CA PHE A 74 15.38 -14.03 -37.08
C PHE A 74 16.33 -13.80 -38.25
N CYS A 75 17.59 -14.20 -38.07
CA CYS A 75 18.58 -14.31 -39.15
C CYS A 75 18.55 -15.71 -39.79
N SER A 76 18.17 -16.73 -39.01
CA SER A 76 17.85 -18.07 -39.48
C SER A 76 16.38 -18.16 -39.91
N PRO A 77 15.93 -19.30 -40.47
CA PRO A 77 14.51 -19.61 -40.53
C PRO A 77 13.90 -19.60 -39.13
N ARG A 78 12.61 -19.29 -39.03
CA ARG A 78 11.87 -19.32 -37.77
C ARG A 78 11.81 -20.76 -37.21
N PRO A 79 11.68 -20.95 -35.90
CA PRO A 79 11.43 -22.26 -35.31
C PRO A 79 10.10 -22.83 -35.80
N GLU A 80 10.05 -24.14 -35.99
CA GLU A 80 8.77 -24.82 -36.21
C GLU A 80 7.95 -24.82 -34.92
N SER A 81 8.61 -25.01 -33.77
CA SER A 81 7.98 -24.96 -32.45
C SER A 81 8.78 -24.09 -31.50
N MET A 82 8.09 -23.12 -30.87
CA MET A 82 8.64 -22.29 -29.80
C MET A 82 7.57 -21.88 -28.79
N ALA A 83 8.01 -21.47 -27.60
CA ALA A 83 7.15 -21.05 -26.52
C ALA A 83 7.70 -19.78 -25.87
N ILE A 84 6.81 -18.87 -25.48
CA ILE A 84 7.11 -17.68 -24.69
C ILE A 84 6.51 -17.92 -23.32
N TYR A 85 7.31 -17.68 -22.28
CA TYR A 85 6.94 -17.74 -20.88
C TYR A 85 7.22 -16.38 -20.24
N LYS A 86 6.50 -16.11 -19.15
CA LYS A 86 6.76 -14.96 -18.29
C LYS A 86 6.89 -15.39 -16.84
N SER A 87 7.60 -14.58 -16.06
CA SER A 87 7.57 -14.61 -14.61
C SER A 87 6.90 -13.33 -14.09
N MET A 88 6.25 -13.41 -12.93
CA MET A 88 5.69 -12.25 -12.22
C MET A 88 6.33 -12.04 -10.84
N ASP A 89 7.33 -12.85 -10.52
CA ASP A 89 7.96 -12.99 -9.20
C ASP A 89 9.50 -13.06 -9.28
N TYR A 90 10.08 -12.38 -10.27
CA TYR A 90 11.52 -12.22 -10.46
C TYR A 90 12.23 -13.56 -10.77
N GLY A 91 11.66 -14.32 -11.69
CA GLY A 91 12.25 -15.54 -12.25
C GLY A 91 12.05 -16.81 -11.42
N ARG A 92 11.32 -16.75 -10.29
CA ARG A 92 11.10 -17.90 -9.39
C ARG A 92 10.12 -18.89 -9.97
N THR A 93 9.00 -18.39 -10.50
CA THR A 93 8.00 -19.20 -11.20
C THR A 93 7.82 -18.70 -12.63
N TRP A 94 7.46 -19.65 -13.51
CA TRP A 94 7.31 -19.41 -14.94
C TRP A 94 5.94 -19.91 -15.36
N VAL A 95 5.18 -19.03 -16.01
CA VAL A 95 3.87 -19.34 -16.59
C VAL A 95 3.91 -19.13 -18.09
N PRO A 96 3.19 -19.95 -18.88
CA PRO A 96 3.17 -19.80 -20.32
C PRO A 96 2.48 -18.51 -20.73
N PHE A 97 3.02 -17.86 -21.77
CA PHE A 97 2.52 -16.61 -22.32
C PHE A 97 1.96 -16.82 -23.74
N GLN A 98 2.67 -17.56 -24.59
CA GLN A 98 2.27 -17.86 -25.96
C GLN A 98 2.98 -19.13 -26.47
N TYR A 99 2.31 -19.92 -27.30
CA TYR A 99 2.91 -21.05 -28.00
C TYR A 99 2.79 -20.91 -29.51
N TYR A 100 3.83 -21.34 -30.22
CA TYR A 100 3.88 -21.45 -31.67
C TYR A 100 4.27 -22.87 -32.04
N SER A 101 3.45 -23.59 -32.80
CA SER A 101 3.74 -24.95 -33.28
C SER A 101 2.76 -25.39 -34.36
N THR A 102 3.22 -26.13 -35.38
CA THR A 102 2.30 -26.81 -36.32
C THR A 102 1.58 -27.99 -35.67
N GLN A 103 2.13 -28.54 -34.56
CA GLN A 103 1.59 -29.71 -33.85
C GLN A 103 1.34 -29.40 -32.37
N CYS A 104 0.60 -28.32 -32.08
CA CYS A 104 0.27 -27.84 -30.72
C CYS A 104 -0.11 -28.93 -29.71
N ARG A 105 -0.94 -29.90 -30.13
CA ARG A 105 -1.40 -30.99 -29.24
C ARG A 105 -0.27 -31.96 -28.89
N LYS A 106 0.59 -32.30 -29.85
CA LYS A 106 1.70 -33.24 -29.63
C LYS A 106 2.87 -32.59 -28.92
N MET A 107 3.20 -31.33 -29.27
CA MET A 107 4.37 -30.62 -28.73
C MET A 107 4.11 -30.04 -27.34
N TYR A 108 2.99 -29.35 -27.14
CA TYR A 108 2.72 -28.59 -25.90
C TYR A 108 1.46 -29.06 -25.16
N ASN A 109 0.81 -30.12 -25.63
CA ASN A 109 -0.50 -30.57 -25.13
C ASN A 109 -1.55 -29.44 -25.09
N ARG A 110 -1.51 -28.54 -26.08
CA ARG A 110 -2.48 -27.44 -26.21
C ARG A 110 -3.38 -27.65 -27.42
N PRO A 111 -4.67 -27.25 -27.32
CA PRO A 111 -5.53 -27.16 -28.49
C PRO A 111 -4.94 -26.15 -29.50
N HIS A 112 -5.02 -26.48 -30.78
CA HIS A 112 -4.65 -25.57 -31.86
C HIS A 112 -5.69 -24.46 -31.97
N ARG A 113 -5.22 -23.20 -31.94
CA ARG A 113 -6.01 -21.96 -32.08
C ARG A 113 -7.29 -21.95 -31.24
N ALA A 114 -7.18 -22.35 -29.97
CA ALA A 114 -8.32 -22.33 -29.07
C ALA A 114 -8.92 -20.92 -28.93
N PRO A 115 -10.26 -20.79 -28.93
CA PRO A 115 -10.90 -19.50 -28.76
C PRO A 115 -10.67 -18.95 -27.35
N ILE A 116 -10.39 -17.65 -27.27
CA ILE A 116 -10.29 -16.94 -26.00
C ILE A 116 -11.66 -16.35 -25.66
N THR A 117 -12.20 -16.77 -24.53
CA THR A 117 -13.48 -16.33 -23.97
C THR A 117 -13.23 -15.50 -22.72
N LYS A 118 -14.26 -14.80 -22.21
CA LYS A 118 -14.14 -14.02 -20.97
C LYS A 118 -13.71 -14.87 -19.76
N GLN A 119 -13.95 -16.18 -19.79
CA GLN A 119 -13.65 -17.11 -18.71
C GLN A 119 -12.18 -17.54 -18.68
N ASN A 120 -11.47 -17.49 -19.82
CA ASN A 120 -10.08 -17.96 -19.94
C ASN A 120 -9.15 -16.92 -20.58
N GLU A 121 -9.39 -15.62 -20.33
CA GLU A 121 -8.57 -14.53 -20.86
C GLU A 121 -7.13 -14.49 -20.33
N GLN A 122 -6.76 -15.35 -19.38
CA GLN A 122 -5.37 -15.53 -18.94
C GLN A 122 -4.73 -16.82 -19.47
N GLU A 123 -5.41 -17.53 -20.37
CA GLU A 123 -4.85 -18.74 -20.96
C GLU A 123 -3.91 -18.38 -22.12
N ALA A 124 -2.76 -19.06 -22.14
CA ALA A 124 -1.82 -19.03 -23.26
C ALA A 124 -2.33 -19.95 -24.37
N VAL A 125 -2.50 -19.39 -25.57
CA VAL A 125 -2.96 -20.12 -26.74
C VAL A 125 -1.79 -20.66 -27.55
N CYS A 126 -2.05 -21.68 -28.37
CA CYS A 126 -1.10 -22.21 -29.34
C CYS A 126 -1.60 -21.96 -30.76
N THR A 127 -0.73 -21.45 -31.62
CA THR A 127 -1.03 -21.12 -33.02
C THR A 127 0.08 -21.60 -33.94
N ASP A 128 -0.25 -21.86 -35.18
CA ASP A 128 0.69 -22.11 -36.28
C ASP A 128 1.00 -20.83 -37.07
N SER A 129 0.38 -19.70 -36.72
CA SER A 129 0.71 -18.43 -37.33
C SER A 129 2.18 -18.09 -37.06
N HIS A 130 2.94 -17.80 -38.13
CA HIS A 130 4.38 -17.51 -38.11
C HIS A 130 5.30 -18.71 -37.83
N THR A 131 4.80 -19.95 -37.89
CA THR A 131 5.65 -21.15 -37.89
C THR A 131 6.03 -21.59 -39.30
N ASP A 132 5.76 -20.79 -40.33
CA ASP A 132 6.22 -21.11 -41.68
C ASP A 132 7.73 -20.83 -41.78
N MET A 133 8.44 -21.76 -42.41
CA MET A 133 9.89 -21.66 -42.60
C MET A 133 10.31 -20.44 -43.42
N ARG A 134 9.45 -19.97 -44.35
CA ARG A 134 9.69 -18.78 -45.17
C ARG A 134 9.24 -17.51 -44.43
N PRO A 135 10.02 -16.41 -44.48
CA PRO A 135 11.29 -16.27 -45.18
C PRO A 135 12.44 -16.96 -44.44
N LEU A 136 13.44 -17.45 -45.19
CA LEU A 136 14.62 -18.14 -44.64
C LEU A 136 15.54 -17.23 -43.82
N SER A 137 15.39 -15.91 -43.98
CA SER A 137 16.06 -14.89 -43.19
C SER A 137 15.16 -13.65 -43.09
N GLY A 138 15.29 -12.88 -42.01
CA GLY A 138 14.43 -11.72 -41.73
C GLY A 138 13.02 -12.10 -41.27
N GLY A 139 12.79 -13.35 -40.86
CA GLY A 139 11.49 -13.79 -40.34
C GLY A 139 11.14 -13.05 -39.05
N LEU A 140 9.92 -12.54 -38.95
CA LEU A 140 9.42 -11.87 -37.75
C LEU A 140 8.39 -12.77 -37.05
N ILE A 141 8.53 -12.86 -35.72
CA ILE A 141 7.49 -13.37 -34.83
C ILE A 141 7.15 -12.22 -33.88
N ALA A 142 5.87 -11.83 -33.84
CA ALA A 142 5.37 -10.80 -32.95
C ALA A 142 4.18 -11.36 -32.16
N PHE A 143 4.31 -11.40 -30.84
CA PHE A 143 3.26 -11.77 -29.91
C PHE A 143 2.68 -10.49 -29.29
N SER A 144 1.42 -10.18 -29.60
CA SER A 144 0.66 -9.13 -28.93
C SER A 144 -0.14 -9.72 -27.77
N THR A 145 0.07 -9.20 -26.57
CA THR A 145 -0.48 -9.81 -25.33
C THR A 145 -2.00 -9.71 -25.24
N LEU A 146 -2.60 -8.67 -25.83
CA LEU A 146 -4.03 -8.39 -25.80
C LEU A 146 -4.78 -8.87 -27.04
N ASP A 147 -4.09 -9.45 -28.02
CA ASP A 147 -4.71 -9.89 -29.26
C ASP A 147 -5.72 -11.01 -29.03
N GLY A 148 -6.88 -10.91 -29.68
CA GLY A 148 -8.00 -11.84 -29.53
C GLY A 148 -8.65 -11.90 -28.13
N ARG A 149 -8.31 -11.01 -27.19
CA ARG A 149 -8.87 -11.03 -25.83
C ARG A 149 -10.10 -10.11 -25.70
N PRO A 150 -11.30 -10.64 -25.35
CA PRO A 150 -12.54 -9.87 -25.34
C PRO A 150 -12.50 -8.57 -24.53
N SER A 151 -11.87 -8.54 -23.36
CA SER A 151 -11.86 -7.37 -22.47
C SER A 151 -10.76 -6.35 -22.81
N ALA A 152 -10.01 -6.51 -23.91
CA ALA A 152 -8.90 -5.64 -24.28
C ALA A 152 -9.33 -4.16 -24.47
N HIS A 153 -10.55 -3.92 -24.97
CA HIS A 153 -11.11 -2.59 -25.16
C HIS A 153 -11.44 -1.88 -23.83
N ASP A 154 -11.60 -2.62 -22.74
CA ASP A 154 -11.87 -2.12 -21.39
C ASP A 154 -10.75 -2.53 -20.41
N PHE A 155 -9.50 -2.45 -20.88
CA PHE A 155 -8.32 -2.86 -20.12
C PHE A 155 -8.20 -2.15 -18.76
N ASP A 156 -8.55 -0.86 -18.70
CA ASP A 156 -8.48 -0.05 -17.47
C ASP A 156 -9.34 -0.60 -16.33
N ASN A 157 -10.43 -1.32 -16.65
CA ASN A 157 -11.34 -1.92 -15.67
C ASN A 157 -11.22 -3.44 -15.58
N SER A 158 -10.38 -4.08 -16.40
CA SER A 158 -10.16 -5.54 -16.38
C SER A 158 -8.95 -5.92 -15.53
N PRO A 159 -9.12 -6.28 -14.24
CA PRO A 159 -7.99 -6.74 -13.41
C PRO A 159 -7.36 -8.02 -13.96
N VAL A 160 -8.15 -8.84 -14.66
CA VAL A 160 -7.73 -10.10 -15.29
C VAL A 160 -6.67 -9.81 -16.35
N LEU A 161 -6.91 -8.86 -17.24
CA LEU A 161 -5.95 -8.49 -18.29
C LEU A 161 -4.78 -7.67 -17.76
N GLN A 162 -5.00 -6.82 -16.75
CA GLN A 162 -3.91 -6.09 -16.08
C GLN A 162 -2.88 -7.04 -15.47
N ASP A 163 -3.33 -8.17 -14.90
CA ASP A 163 -2.45 -9.22 -14.41
C ASP A 163 -1.83 -10.04 -15.57
N TRP A 164 -2.62 -10.36 -16.60
CA TRP A 164 -2.13 -11.08 -17.80
C TRP A 164 -0.95 -10.39 -18.48
N VAL A 165 -0.97 -9.06 -18.62
CA VAL A 165 0.15 -8.33 -19.25
C VAL A 165 1.32 -8.10 -18.30
N THR A 166 1.17 -8.39 -17.02
CA THR A 166 2.23 -8.14 -16.03
C THR A 166 3.33 -9.20 -16.13
N ALA A 167 4.59 -8.76 -16.24
CA ALA A 167 5.77 -9.62 -16.18
C ALA A 167 6.97 -8.90 -15.53
N THR A 168 7.83 -9.65 -14.84
CA THR A 168 9.16 -9.24 -14.38
C THR A 168 10.27 -9.78 -15.26
N ASP A 169 10.03 -10.92 -15.90
CA ASP A 169 11.01 -11.63 -16.72
C ASP A 169 10.28 -12.30 -17.89
N ILE A 170 10.96 -12.37 -19.03
CA ILE A 170 10.49 -13.04 -20.24
C ILE A 170 11.47 -14.15 -20.59
N ARG A 171 10.94 -15.33 -20.93
CA ARG A 171 11.73 -16.45 -21.43
C ARG A 171 11.15 -16.92 -22.75
N VAL A 172 12.00 -17.02 -23.76
CA VAL A 172 11.66 -17.62 -25.04
C VAL A 172 12.38 -18.96 -25.12
N ALA A 173 11.66 -20.03 -25.44
CA ALA A 173 12.20 -21.37 -25.60
C ALA A 173 11.96 -21.85 -27.04
N PHE A 174 13.03 -22.15 -27.75
CA PHE A 174 12.98 -22.76 -29.08
C PHE A 174 13.09 -24.28 -28.93
N SER A 175 12.12 -25.02 -29.46
CA SER A 175 11.96 -26.46 -29.20
C SER A 175 12.17 -27.34 -30.42
N ARG A 176 11.83 -26.86 -31.63
CA ARG A 176 12.02 -27.65 -32.86
C ARG A 176 12.36 -26.76 -34.05
N LEU A 177 13.35 -27.16 -34.83
CA LEU A 177 13.73 -26.57 -36.11
C LEU A 177 12.92 -27.16 -37.26
N HIS A 178 12.74 -26.41 -38.34
CA HIS A 178 12.27 -26.97 -39.60
C HIS A 178 13.35 -27.86 -40.24
N THR A 179 12.95 -29.02 -40.74
CA THR A 179 13.74 -29.85 -41.65
C THR A 179 13.38 -29.46 -43.09
N PHE A 180 14.36 -29.33 -43.99
CA PHE A 180 14.13 -28.93 -45.39
C PHE A 180 13.56 -30.08 -46.27
N GLY A 181 12.95 -31.09 -45.67
CA GLY A 181 12.61 -32.35 -46.36
C GLY A 181 13.81 -33.29 -46.57
N ASP A 182 14.97 -32.97 -45.98
CA ASP A 182 16.17 -33.83 -45.93
C ASP A 182 15.97 -34.98 -44.92
N GLU A 183 14.78 -35.59 -44.88
CA GLU A 183 14.45 -36.73 -43.99
C GLU A 183 14.92 -38.07 -44.56
N ASN A 184 15.45 -38.06 -45.79
CA ASN A 184 16.07 -39.22 -46.42
C ASN A 184 17.58 -39.18 -46.14
N GLU A 185 18.01 -40.08 -45.25
CA GLU A 185 19.37 -40.61 -45.07
C GLU A 185 20.50 -39.84 -45.78
N ASP A 186 20.89 -38.70 -45.22
CA ASP A 186 22.27 -38.23 -45.37
C ASP A 186 22.69 -37.54 -44.07
N ASP A 187 23.28 -38.34 -43.19
CA ASP A 187 24.03 -37.97 -41.99
C ASP A 187 25.28 -37.12 -42.30
N SER A 188 25.25 -36.32 -43.36
CA SER A 188 26.35 -35.41 -43.66
C SER A 188 26.41 -34.33 -42.57
N GLU A 189 27.58 -34.19 -41.98
CA GLU A 189 27.91 -33.16 -40.99
C GLU A 189 27.50 -31.75 -41.49
N LEU A 190 27.64 -31.52 -42.80
CA LEU A 190 27.21 -30.32 -43.53
C LEU A 190 25.69 -30.05 -43.52
N ALA A 191 24.87 -31.11 -43.46
CA ALA A 191 23.42 -30.97 -43.29
C ALA A 191 23.10 -30.49 -41.88
N ARG A 192 23.70 -31.12 -40.88
CA ARG A 192 23.50 -30.80 -39.46
C ARG A 192 23.97 -29.40 -39.10
N ASP A 193 25.07 -28.95 -39.69
CA ASP A 193 25.64 -27.60 -39.51
C ASP A 193 24.77 -26.46 -40.07
N SER A 194 23.69 -26.77 -40.80
CA SER A 194 22.73 -25.78 -41.28
C SER A 194 21.54 -25.53 -40.36
N TYR A 195 21.37 -26.37 -39.34
CA TYR A 195 20.24 -26.31 -38.42
C TYR A 195 20.67 -25.63 -37.11
N PHE A 196 20.36 -24.35 -36.98
CA PHE A 196 20.62 -23.57 -35.77
C PHE A 196 19.58 -22.45 -35.64
N TYR A 197 19.48 -21.85 -34.45
CA TYR A 197 18.67 -20.67 -34.21
C TYR A 197 19.57 -19.43 -34.29
N ALA A 198 19.14 -18.42 -35.04
CA ALA A 198 19.80 -17.11 -35.06
C ALA A 198 18.78 -15.98 -35.06
N VAL A 199 19.01 -15.00 -34.18
CA VAL A 199 18.10 -13.88 -33.90
C VAL A 199 18.91 -12.59 -33.93
N SER A 200 18.45 -11.60 -34.69
CA SER A 200 19.07 -10.27 -34.76
C SER A 200 18.56 -9.30 -33.72
N ASP A 201 17.31 -9.46 -33.26
CA ASP A 201 16.70 -8.50 -32.35
C ASP A 201 15.60 -9.16 -31.53
N LEU A 202 15.62 -8.92 -30.22
CA LEU A 202 14.63 -9.34 -29.24
C LEU A 202 14.06 -8.09 -28.54
N GLN A 203 12.80 -7.79 -28.79
CA GLN A 203 12.12 -6.67 -28.18
C GLN A 203 11.01 -7.13 -27.25
N VAL A 204 10.96 -6.53 -26.06
CA VAL A 204 9.83 -6.63 -25.12
C VAL A 204 9.26 -5.23 -24.95
N GLY A 205 8.25 -4.91 -25.75
CA GLY A 205 7.60 -3.61 -25.74
C GLY A 205 6.57 -3.51 -24.62
N GLY A 206 6.60 -2.44 -23.85
CA GLY A 206 5.66 -2.23 -22.75
C GLY A 206 5.98 -0.99 -21.94
N ARG A 207 5.36 -0.89 -20.76
CA ARG A 207 5.60 0.22 -19.82
C ARG A 207 5.78 -0.28 -18.40
N CYS A 208 6.54 0.47 -17.61
CA CYS A 208 6.65 0.25 -16.18
C CYS A 208 5.26 0.15 -15.52
N LYS A 209 5.01 -0.91 -14.73
CA LYS A 209 3.78 -1.03 -13.95
C LYS A 209 3.84 -0.09 -12.74
N CYS A 210 3.06 0.99 -12.80
CA CYS A 210 2.92 1.97 -11.71
C CYS A 210 1.46 2.26 -11.33
N ASN A 211 0.52 1.43 -11.81
CA ASN A 211 -0.92 1.55 -11.54
C ASN A 211 -1.50 2.96 -11.83
N GLY A 212 -0.91 3.69 -12.79
CA GLY A 212 -1.30 5.06 -13.14
C GLY A 212 -0.95 6.14 -12.10
N HIS A 213 -0.15 5.82 -11.09
CA HIS A 213 0.27 6.77 -10.05
C HIS A 213 1.73 7.25 -10.17
N ALA A 214 2.40 7.00 -11.29
CA ALA A 214 3.70 7.58 -11.59
C ALA A 214 3.84 7.84 -13.09
N ALA A 215 4.52 8.93 -13.45
CA ALA A 215 4.79 9.29 -14.84
C ALA A 215 6.06 8.61 -15.41
N ARG A 216 6.94 8.10 -14.53
CA ARG A 216 8.22 7.50 -14.91
C ARG A 216 8.74 6.55 -13.82
N CYS A 217 9.67 5.69 -14.22
CA CYS A 217 10.51 4.90 -13.32
C CYS A 217 11.89 5.54 -13.16
N VAL A 218 12.50 5.34 -12.00
CA VAL A 218 13.84 5.80 -11.65
C VAL A 218 14.59 4.66 -10.96
N ARG A 219 15.92 4.68 -11.00
CA ARG A 219 16.72 3.81 -10.14
C ARG A 219 16.81 4.40 -8.75
N ASP A 220 16.64 3.56 -7.74
CA ASP A 220 16.79 3.96 -6.34
C ASP A 220 18.26 3.88 -5.88
N ARG A 221 18.49 3.92 -4.56
CA ARG A 221 19.84 3.88 -3.99
C ARG A 221 20.52 2.51 -4.15
N ASP A 222 19.74 1.46 -4.31
CA ASP A 222 20.20 0.08 -4.48
C ASP A 222 20.26 -0.29 -5.98
N ASP A 223 20.28 0.72 -6.86
CA ASP A 223 20.24 0.62 -8.33
C ASP A 223 19.02 -0.15 -8.88
N SER A 224 17.99 -0.34 -8.06
CA SER A 224 16.77 -1.05 -8.42
C SER A 224 15.77 -0.12 -9.11
N LEU A 225 15.20 -0.56 -10.23
CA LEU A 225 14.23 0.24 -10.97
C LEU A 225 12.89 0.27 -10.22
N VAL A 226 12.40 1.46 -9.88
CA VAL A 226 11.18 1.68 -9.09
C VAL A 226 10.34 2.83 -9.65
N CYS A 227 9.03 2.84 -9.39
CA CYS A 227 8.18 3.96 -9.78
C CYS A 227 8.45 5.23 -8.95
N ASP A 228 8.49 6.41 -9.58
CA ASP A 228 8.48 7.71 -8.87
C ASP A 228 7.04 8.05 -8.42
N CYS A 229 6.57 7.37 -7.37
CA CYS A 229 5.16 7.37 -6.96
C CYS A 229 4.62 8.75 -6.52
N ARG A 230 3.47 9.11 -7.10
CA ARG A 230 2.63 10.29 -6.83
C ARG A 230 1.32 9.89 -6.15
N HIS A 231 0.33 10.78 -6.12
CA HIS A 231 -1.02 10.48 -5.60
C HIS A 231 -1.03 9.91 -4.16
N ASN A 232 -0.05 10.30 -3.35
CA ASN A 232 0.20 9.76 -2.01
C ASN A 232 0.28 8.23 -1.96
N THR A 233 0.79 7.60 -3.01
CA THR A 233 1.05 6.16 -3.09
C THR A 233 2.51 5.81 -2.81
N ALA A 234 2.76 4.56 -2.45
CA ALA A 234 4.05 4.00 -2.11
C ALA A 234 4.14 2.55 -2.59
N GLY A 235 5.32 1.96 -2.44
CA GLY A 235 5.62 0.63 -2.94
C GLY A 235 6.18 0.66 -4.37
N PRO A 236 6.78 -0.44 -4.82
CA PRO A 236 7.53 -0.45 -6.07
C PRO A 236 6.66 -0.22 -7.31
N GLU A 237 5.39 -0.62 -7.26
CA GLU A 237 4.38 -0.42 -8.31
C GLU A 237 3.36 0.67 -7.95
N CYS A 238 3.61 1.47 -6.91
CA CYS A 238 2.61 2.39 -6.34
C CYS A 238 1.32 1.67 -5.91
N ASP A 239 1.47 0.46 -5.38
CA ASP A 239 0.47 -0.56 -5.05
C ASP A 239 -0.17 -0.39 -3.66
N ARG A 240 0.25 0.63 -2.91
CA ARG A 240 -0.27 0.91 -1.56
C ARG A 240 -0.26 2.40 -1.26
N CYS A 241 -1.04 2.82 -0.26
CA CYS A 241 -1.02 4.20 0.20
C CYS A 241 0.22 4.51 1.05
N LYS A 242 0.70 5.76 0.97
CA LYS A 242 1.72 6.29 1.88
C LYS A 242 1.21 6.25 3.33
N PRO A 243 2.12 6.17 4.31
CA PRO A 243 1.75 6.33 5.71
C PRO A 243 0.88 7.57 5.93
N PHE A 244 -0.10 7.44 6.84
CA PHE A 244 -1.06 8.49 7.18
C PHE A 244 -2.12 8.82 6.11
N HIS A 245 -2.11 8.15 4.95
CA HIS A 245 -3.08 8.33 3.86
C HIS A 245 -4.04 7.14 3.74
N TYR A 246 -4.62 6.74 4.86
CA TYR A 246 -5.49 5.56 4.96
C TYR A 246 -6.96 5.94 5.17
N ASP A 247 -7.40 7.08 4.62
CA ASP A 247 -8.78 7.52 4.79
C ASP A 247 -9.77 6.78 3.87
N ARG A 248 -9.29 6.29 2.72
CA ARG A 248 -10.03 5.39 1.83
C ARG A 248 -9.12 4.26 1.31
N PRO A 249 -9.68 3.15 0.81
CA PRO A 249 -8.87 2.07 0.23
C PRO A 249 -8.00 2.55 -0.93
N TRP A 250 -6.83 1.93 -1.10
CA TRP A 250 -6.03 2.10 -2.31
C TRP A 250 -6.77 1.53 -3.51
N GLN A 251 -6.68 2.21 -4.66
CA GLN A 251 -7.20 1.73 -5.94
C GLN A 251 -6.27 2.22 -7.06
N ARG A 252 -6.15 1.41 -8.11
CA ARG A 252 -5.46 1.79 -9.35
C ARG A 252 -6.15 3.00 -10.00
N ALA A 253 -5.38 3.91 -10.59
CA ALA A 253 -5.93 5.02 -11.36
C ALA A 253 -6.56 4.52 -12.67
N THR A 254 -7.66 5.15 -13.08
CA THR A 254 -8.29 4.94 -14.38
C THR A 254 -8.13 6.19 -15.25
N ALA A 255 -8.50 6.13 -16.53
CA ALA A 255 -8.56 7.32 -17.37
C ALA A 255 -9.47 8.44 -16.81
N ARG A 256 -10.45 8.12 -15.95
CA ARG A 256 -11.43 9.08 -15.42
C ARG A 256 -11.11 9.55 -14.00
N GLU A 257 -10.64 8.64 -13.16
CA GLU A 257 -10.41 8.89 -11.73
C GLU A 257 -8.98 8.55 -11.34
N ALA A 258 -8.26 9.53 -10.78
CA ALA A 258 -6.86 9.37 -10.36
C ALA A 258 -6.69 8.46 -9.13
N ASN A 259 -7.77 8.25 -8.36
CA ASN A 259 -7.82 7.35 -7.21
C ASN A 259 -6.67 7.57 -6.20
N GLU A 260 -6.36 8.82 -5.90
CA GLU A 260 -5.30 9.17 -4.99
C GLU A 260 -5.59 8.80 -3.53
N CYS A 261 -4.55 8.44 -2.79
CA CYS A 261 -4.69 8.15 -1.37
C CYS A 261 -4.93 9.44 -0.58
N VAL A 262 -5.92 9.40 0.31
CA VAL A 262 -6.39 10.56 1.07
C VAL A 262 -5.86 10.52 2.50
N ALA A 263 -5.30 11.65 2.95
CA ALA A 263 -4.78 11.83 4.30
C ALA A 263 -5.86 11.68 5.36
N CYS A 264 -5.54 10.99 6.46
CA CYS A 264 -6.43 10.88 7.60
C CYS A 264 -6.59 12.23 8.31
N SER A 265 -7.84 12.63 8.59
CA SER A 265 -8.10 13.82 9.40
C SER A 265 -7.94 13.51 10.89
N CYS A 266 -6.86 13.98 11.50
CA CYS A 266 -6.57 13.77 12.93
C CYS A 266 -6.39 15.07 13.72
N ASN A 267 -6.84 16.21 13.16
CA ASN A 267 -6.73 17.53 13.77
C ASN A 267 -5.31 17.86 14.30
N LEU A 268 -4.25 17.37 13.64
CA LEU A 268 -2.85 17.53 14.05
C LEU A 268 -2.49 16.89 15.43
N HIS A 269 -3.34 16.01 15.95
CA HIS A 269 -3.12 15.32 17.22
C HIS A 269 -2.61 13.89 17.08
N ALA A 270 -2.52 13.34 15.88
CA ALA A 270 -1.93 12.04 15.62
C ALA A 270 -1.06 12.06 14.35
N ARG A 271 -0.04 11.20 14.33
CA ARG A 271 0.85 10.98 13.16
C ARG A 271 0.61 9.63 12.49
N ARG A 272 -0.25 8.80 13.07
CA ARG A 272 -0.59 7.46 12.59
C ARG A 272 -2.11 7.35 12.53
N CYS A 273 -2.58 6.65 11.52
CA CYS A 273 -3.96 6.24 11.39
C CYS A 273 -4.02 4.83 10.82
N ARG A 274 -5.20 4.24 10.85
CA ARG A 274 -5.54 3.00 10.15
C ARG A 274 -6.85 3.19 9.40
N PHE A 275 -7.05 2.37 8.38
CA PHE A 275 -8.34 2.29 7.70
C PHE A 275 -9.33 1.40 8.48
N ASN A 276 -10.62 1.69 8.35
CA ASN A 276 -11.73 0.87 8.82
C ASN A 276 -12.81 0.79 7.73
N MET A 277 -13.05 -0.43 7.20
CA MET A 277 -13.98 -0.68 6.11
C MET A 277 -15.45 -0.42 6.50
N GLU A 278 -15.83 -0.71 7.74
CA GLU A 278 -17.20 -0.53 8.22
C GLU A 278 -17.56 0.96 8.28
N LEU A 279 -16.66 1.78 8.86
CA LEU A 279 -16.82 3.24 8.88
C LEU A 279 -16.85 3.84 7.47
N TYR A 280 -16.04 3.30 6.56
CA TYR A 280 -16.05 3.71 5.16
C TYR A 280 -17.41 3.46 4.50
N LYS A 281 -17.99 2.26 4.68
CA LYS A 281 -19.32 1.92 4.18
C LYS A 281 -20.40 2.85 4.78
N LEU A 282 -20.39 3.04 6.10
CA LEU A 282 -21.33 3.91 6.80
C LEU A 282 -21.23 5.39 6.38
N SER A 283 -20.04 5.85 5.98
CA SER A 283 -19.85 7.21 5.46
C SER A 283 -20.33 7.42 4.01
N GLY A 284 -20.92 6.38 3.39
CA GLY A 284 -21.24 6.39 1.96
C GLY A 284 -20.01 6.30 1.07
N ARG A 285 -19.02 5.50 1.48
CA ARG A 285 -17.71 5.33 0.79
C ARG A 285 -16.92 6.63 0.64
N LYS A 286 -16.92 7.46 1.69
CA LYS A 286 -16.17 8.74 1.72
C LYS A 286 -14.93 8.68 2.60
N SER A 287 -15.07 8.25 3.86
CA SER A 287 -13.97 8.24 4.84
C SER A 287 -14.10 7.08 5.83
N GLY A 288 -13.06 6.28 5.92
CA GLY A 288 -12.86 5.18 6.86
C GLY A 288 -11.64 5.35 7.76
N GLY A 289 -10.91 6.47 7.68
CA GLY A 289 -9.70 6.70 8.48
C GLY A 289 -9.98 6.84 9.97
N VAL A 290 -9.16 6.19 10.80
CA VAL A 290 -9.21 6.24 12.26
C VAL A 290 -7.82 6.58 12.81
N CYS A 291 -7.73 7.66 13.57
CA CYS A 291 -6.48 8.11 14.18
C CYS A 291 -6.02 7.18 15.30
N LEU A 292 -4.70 7.04 15.44
CA LEU A 292 -4.08 6.21 16.46
C LEU A 292 -3.26 7.07 17.42
N ASN A 293 -3.37 6.78 18.71
CA ASN A 293 -2.62 7.46 19.78
C ASN A 293 -2.79 8.99 19.75
N CYS A 294 -4.05 9.45 19.86
CA CYS A 294 -4.36 10.88 19.96
C CYS A 294 -3.55 11.53 21.09
N ARG A 295 -2.75 12.54 20.73
CA ARG A 295 -1.92 13.34 21.64
C ARG A 295 -2.69 14.56 22.11
N HIS A 296 -2.05 15.39 22.92
CA HIS A 296 -2.59 16.70 23.33
C HIS A 296 -3.92 16.59 24.13
N ASN A 297 -4.09 15.47 24.83
CA ASN A 297 -5.28 15.17 25.65
C ASN A 297 -6.59 15.15 24.85
N THR A 298 -6.49 14.83 23.56
CA THR A 298 -7.65 14.61 22.68
C THR A 298 -8.02 13.13 22.62
N ALA A 299 -9.24 12.85 22.20
CA ALA A 299 -9.81 11.52 22.03
C ALA A 299 -10.77 11.49 20.84
N GLY A 300 -11.24 10.29 20.51
CA GLY A 300 -12.16 10.04 19.40
C GLY A 300 -11.47 9.72 18.07
N ARG A 301 -12.26 9.27 17.10
CA ARG A 301 -11.82 8.83 15.77
C ARG A 301 -10.86 9.80 15.08
N HIS A 302 -11.19 11.09 15.12
CA HIS A 302 -10.42 12.17 14.50
C HIS A 302 -9.65 13.03 15.51
N CYS A 303 -9.48 12.55 16.76
CA CYS A 303 -8.92 13.36 17.85
C CYS A 303 -9.65 14.71 18.01
N HIS A 304 -10.98 14.69 17.96
CA HIS A 304 -11.83 15.87 17.75
C HIS A 304 -12.55 16.35 19.02
N TYR A 305 -12.43 15.62 20.12
CA TYR A 305 -12.91 16.03 21.43
C TYR A 305 -11.86 15.75 22.51
N CYS A 306 -12.07 16.27 23.71
CA CYS A 306 -11.12 16.13 24.81
C CYS A 306 -11.34 14.82 25.56
N LYS A 307 -10.26 14.17 25.97
CA LYS A 307 -10.33 12.96 26.80
C LYS A 307 -10.97 13.28 28.15
N GLU A 308 -11.49 12.27 28.83
CA GLU A 308 -12.03 12.42 30.18
C GLU A 308 -11.02 13.07 31.15
N GLY A 309 -11.50 13.94 32.03
CA GLY A 309 -10.67 14.79 32.88
C GLY A 309 -10.11 16.04 32.18
N TYR A 310 -10.51 16.30 30.93
CA TYR A 310 -10.19 17.51 30.17
C TYR A 310 -11.47 18.07 29.52
N TYR A 311 -11.48 19.37 29.28
CA TYR A 311 -12.55 20.09 28.59
C TYR A 311 -12.00 20.97 27.47
N ARG A 312 -12.87 21.36 26.55
CA ARG A 312 -12.56 22.14 25.35
C ARG A 312 -12.36 23.62 25.67
N ASP A 313 -11.17 24.14 25.37
CA ASP A 313 -10.88 25.59 25.44
C ASP A 313 -11.34 26.29 24.15
N MET A 314 -12.58 26.79 24.14
CA MET A 314 -13.18 27.42 22.96
C MET A 314 -12.40 28.62 22.41
N GLY A 315 -11.50 29.24 23.19
CA GLY A 315 -10.61 30.31 22.72
C GLY A 315 -9.49 29.85 21.78
N LYS A 316 -9.35 28.53 21.55
CA LYS A 316 -8.33 27.94 20.66
C LYS A 316 -8.99 27.04 19.63
N PRO A 317 -8.49 26.93 18.38
CA PRO A 317 -9.04 25.98 17.41
C PRO A 317 -8.79 24.54 17.87
N ILE A 318 -9.62 23.59 17.40
CA ILE A 318 -9.48 22.18 17.80
C ILE A 318 -8.10 21.62 17.50
N THR A 319 -7.45 22.06 16.41
CA THR A 319 -6.12 21.62 15.99
C THR A 319 -4.97 22.09 16.89
N HIS A 320 -5.24 23.00 17.83
CA HIS A 320 -4.21 23.57 18.68
C HIS A 320 -3.72 22.57 19.73
N ARG A 321 -2.40 22.53 19.99
CA ARG A 321 -1.78 21.63 21.00
C ARG A 321 -2.37 21.72 22.41
N LYS A 322 -2.94 22.86 22.77
CA LYS A 322 -3.62 23.13 24.05
C LYS A 322 -5.14 23.33 23.90
N ALA A 323 -5.77 22.75 22.87
CA ALA A 323 -7.22 22.84 22.67
C ALA A 323 -8.03 22.17 23.80
N CYS A 324 -7.40 21.25 24.53
CA CYS A 324 -7.95 20.58 25.71
C CYS A 324 -7.24 21.04 26.97
N LYS A 325 -8.03 21.57 27.92
CA LYS A 325 -7.57 22.05 29.23
C LYS A 325 -8.01 21.08 30.31
N ALA A 326 -7.15 20.85 31.31
CA ALA A 326 -7.45 19.90 32.39
C ALA A 326 -8.62 20.40 33.25
N CYS A 327 -9.46 19.47 33.70
CA CYS A 327 -10.45 19.71 34.74
C CYS A 327 -9.73 19.84 36.09
N ASP A 328 -9.74 21.03 36.68
CA ASP A 328 -9.13 21.28 37.99
C ASP A 328 -10.18 21.17 39.10
N CYS A 329 -10.90 20.04 39.15
CA CYS A 329 -11.99 19.83 40.10
C CYS A 329 -11.45 19.72 41.52
N HIS A 330 -11.99 20.53 42.43
CA HIS A 330 -11.54 20.61 43.81
C HIS A 330 -11.72 19.26 44.53
N PRO A 331 -10.66 18.69 45.15
CA PRO A 331 -10.66 17.31 45.64
C PRO A 331 -11.71 17.04 46.73
N VAL A 332 -12.07 18.08 47.49
CA VAL A 332 -13.06 18.00 48.57
C VAL A 332 -14.45 18.44 48.12
N GLY A 333 -14.52 19.43 47.22
CA GLY A 333 -15.75 20.14 46.86
C GLY A 333 -16.48 19.55 45.66
N ALA A 334 -15.76 18.81 44.79
CA ALA A 334 -16.34 18.07 43.71
C ALA A 334 -16.66 16.62 44.12
N ALA A 335 -17.70 16.06 43.52
CA ALA A 335 -18.07 14.64 43.63
C ALA A 335 -17.23 13.74 42.70
N GLY A 336 -16.55 14.31 41.71
CA GLY A 336 -15.75 13.57 40.72
C GLY A 336 -14.70 14.44 40.04
N LYS A 337 -13.76 13.79 39.34
CA LYS A 337 -12.64 14.45 38.63
C LYS A 337 -12.97 14.80 37.18
N THR A 338 -14.04 14.24 36.62
CA THR A 338 -14.49 14.46 35.24
C THR A 338 -15.43 15.66 35.21
N CYS A 339 -15.01 16.73 34.54
CA CYS A 339 -15.85 17.90 34.30
C CYS A 339 -16.58 17.81 32.95
N ASN A 340 -17.58 18.67 32.76
CA ASN A 340 -18.29 18.80 31.50
C ASN A 340 -17.32 19.20 30.37
N GLN A 341 -17.30 18.43 29.27
CA GLN A 341 -16.32 18.62 28.18
C GLN A 341 -16.46 19.96 27.44
N THR A 342 -17.62 20.61 27.49
CA THR A 342 -17.89 21.88 26.81
C THR A 342 -17.70 23.08 27.73
N THR A 343 -18.25 23.02 28.95
CA THR A 343 -18.24 24.16 29.88
C THR A 343 -17.09 24.13 30.88
N GLY A 344 -16.47 22.97 31.10
CA GLY A 344 -15.47 22.76 32.15
C GLY A 344 -16.06 22.65 33.56
N GLN A 345 -17.39 22.67 33.72
CA GLN A 345 -18.04 22.59 35.03
C GLN A 345 -17.84 21.22 35.68
N CYS A 346 -17.25 21.21 36.87
CA CYS A 346 -17.09 20.02 37.70
C CYS A 346 -18.42 19.65 38.40
N PRO A 347 -18.64 18.36 38.69
CA PRO A 347 -19.81 17.91 39.45
C PRO A 347 -19.64 18.32 40.92
N CYS A 348 -20.28 19.40 41.35
CA CYS A 348 -20.13 19.92 42.72
C CYS A 348 -20.99 19.15 43.72
N LYS A 349 -20.48 18.98 44.94
CA LYS A 349 -21.25 18.45 46.07
C LYS A 349 -22.31 19.45 46.53
N ASP A 350 -23.26 18.98 47.34
CA ASP A 350 -24.34 19.82 47.88
C ASP A 350 -23.79 21.05 48.61
N GLY A 351 -24.37 22.21 48.30
CA GLY A 351 -23.95 23.49 48.87
C GLY A 351 -22.62 24.03 48.34
N VAL A 352 -21.96 23.38 47.38
CA VAL A 352 -20.71 23.82 46.72
C VAL A 352 -21.02 24.41 45.34
N THR A 353 -20.27 25.44 44.93
CA THR A 353 -20.40 26.11 43.63
C THR A 353 -19.04 26.53 43.04
N GLY A 354 -19.06 27.12 41.85
CA GLY A 354 -17.88 27.47 41.03
C GLY A 354 -17.56 26.39 39.99
N ILE A 355 -16.85 26.78 38.91
CA ILE A 355 -16.48 25.86 37.81
C ILE A 355 -15.71 24.65 38.33
N THR A 356 -14.82 24.87 39.30
CA THR A 356 -13.99 23.85 39.92
C THR A 356 -14.52 23.36 41.26
N CYS A 357 -15.73 23.76 41.68
CA CYS A 357 -16.32 23.41 42.98
C CYS A 357 -15.45 23.82 44.18
N ASN A 358 -14.89 25.04 44.13
CA ASN A 358 -13.90 25.53 45.08
C ASN A 358 -14.46 26.49 46.16
N ARG A 359 -15.78 26.72 46.19
CA ARG A 359 -16.41 27.63 47.17
C ARG A 359 -17.82 27.20 47.54
N CYS A 360 -18.30 27.58 48.72
CA CYS A 360 -19.68 27.34 49.12
C CYS A 360 -20.65 28.28 48.38
N ALA A 361 -21.86 27.78 48.10
CA ALA A 361 -22.96 28.57 47.55
C ALA A 361 -23.47 29.59 48.57
N LYS A 362 -24.21 30.60 48.08
CA LYS A 362 -24.83 31.61 48.95
C LYS A 362 -25.78 30.92 49.95
N GLY A 363 -25.65 31.25 51.24
CA GLY A 363 -26.42 30.60 52.32
C GLY A 363 -25.78 29.33 52.89
N TYR A 364 -24.56 28.99 52.47
CA TYR A 364 -23.76 27.89 53.02
C TYR A 364 -22.43 28.40 53.60
N GLN A 365 -21.90 27.71 54.61
CA GLN A 365 -20.58 27.96 55.21
C GLN A 365 -19.70 26.71 55.17
N GLN A 366 -18.39 26.90 55.15
CA GLN A 366 -17.43 25.80 55.06
C GLN A 366 -17.38 25.01 56.37
N SER A 367 -17.45 23.68 56.27
CA SER A 367 -17.31 22.75 57.39
C SER A 367 -15.90 22.15 57.42
N ARG A 368 -15.54 21.49 58.54
CA ARG A 368 -14.29 20.73 58.66
C ARG A 368 -14.36 19.32 58.04
N SER A 369 -15.55 18.88 57.61
CA SER A 369 -15.76 17.54 57.05
C SER A 369 -15.36 17.50 55.57
N PRO A 370 -14.45 16.58 55.17
CA PRO A 370 -14.14 16.36 53.75
C PRO A 370 -15.32 15.78 52.95
N ILE A 371 -16.27 15.14 53.63
CA ILE A 371 -17.42 14.48 53.00
C ILE A 371 -18.50 15.52 52.67
N ALA A 372 -18.84 16.38 53.64
CA ALA A 372 -19.83 17.45 53.52
C ALA A 372 -19.17 18.82 53.77
N PRO A 373 -18.46 19.39 52.77
CA PRO A 373 -17.63 20.58 52.98
C PRO A 373 -18.39 21.89 53.13
N CYS A 374 -19.66 21.95 52.75
CA CYS A 374 -20.50 23.14 52.87
C CYS A 374 -21.82 22.78 53.55
N ILE A 375 -22.15 23.45 54.65
CA ILE A 375 -23.39 23.26 55.41
C ILE A 375 -24.25 24.53 55.35
N LYS A 376 -25.58 24.37 55.32
CA LYS A 376 -26.51 25.49 55.23
C LYS A 376 -26.46 26.31 56.53
N ILE A 377 -26.41 27.64 56.40
CA ILE A 377 -26.44 28.54 57.54
C ILE A 377 -27.86 28.47 58.14
N PRO A 378 -28.01 28.14 59.43
CA PRO A 378 -29.33 28.10 60.07
C PRO A 378 -29.93 29.50 60.07
N VAL A 379 -31.19 29.60 59.62
CA VAL A 379 -31.97 30.83 59.73
C VAL A 379 -32.56 30.84 61.14
N ALA A 380 -32.10 31.74 62.01
CA ALA A 380 -32.78 31.97 63.28
C ALA A 380 -34.19 32.52 62.98
N PRO A 381 -35.27 31.93 63.54
CA PRO A 381 -36.59 32.54 63.43
C PRO A 381 -36.55 33.92 64.12
N PRO A 382 -37.30 34.92 63.63
CA PRO A 382 -37.39 36.20 64.31
C PRO A 382 -37.98 35.98 65.71
N THR A 383 -37.23 36.34 66.74
CA THR A 383 -37.67 36.32 68.12
C THR A 383 -38.87 37.27 68.26
N THR A 384 -40.07 36.72 68.44
CA THR A 384 -41.22 37.47 68.93
C THR A 384 -40.93 37.85 70.38
N ALA A 385 -40.84 39.15 70.67
CA ALA A 385 -40.78 39.66 72.03
C ALA A 385 -42.11 39.36 72.73
N ALA A 386 -42.14 38.32 73.55
CA ALA A 386 -43.21 38.07 74.50
C ALA A 386 -42.79 38.68 75.85
N SER A 387 -43.52 39.71 76.28
CA SER A 387 -43.44 40.24 77.63
C SER A 387 -44.13 39.26 78.58
N SER A 388 -43.35 38.59 79.42
CA SER A 388 -43.87 37.90 80.61
C SER A 388 -43.07 38.38 81.81
N VAL A 389 -43.77 39.13 82.67
CA VAL A 389 -43.35 39.48 84.02
C VAL A 389 -43.52 38.21 84.85
N GLU A 390 -42.43 37.65 85.35
CA GLU A 390 -42.40 36.82 86.56
C GLU A 390 -40.94 36.61 86.99
N GLU A 391 -40.65 36.99 88.23
CA GLU A 391 -39.34 36.93 88.89
C GLU A 391 -38.87 35.48 89.11
N PRO A 392 -37.56 35.20 89.06
CA PRO A 392 -37.00 33.99 89.66
C PRO A 392 -36.45 34.31 91.05
N GLU A 393 -37.21 33.94 92.08
CA GLU A 393 -36.66 33.50 93.36
C GLU A 393 -35.95 32.16 93.11
N ASP A 394 -34.62 32.17 93.13
CA ASP A 394 -33.84 31.33 94.06
C ASP A 394 -32.35 31.57 93.83
N CYS A 395 -31.71 32.23 94.80
CA CYS A 395 -30.29 32.47 94.81
C CYS A 395 -29.70 31.69 95.98
N ASP A 396 -29.43 30.40 95.78
CA ASP A 396 -28.71 29.59 96.78
C ASP A 396 -27.45 28.91 96.22
N SER A 397 -26.37 29.69 96.33
CA SER A 397 -25.21 29.32 97.14
C SER A 397 -24.41 28.04 96.84
N TYR A 398 -23.82 27.91 95.65
CA TYR A 398 -22.64 27.02 95.46
C TYR A 398 -21.51 27.65 94.65
N CYS A 399 -20.90 28.72 95.17
CA CYS A 399 -19.58 29.17 94.73
C CYS A 399 -18.75 29.69 95.92
N LYS A 400 -17.92 28.82 96.51
CA LYS A 400 -16.82 29.28 97.38
C LYS A 400 -15.63 29.68 96.49
N ALA A 401 -15.48 30.99 96.28
CA ALA A 401 -14.30 31.56 95.63
C ALA A 401 -13.04 31.38 96.51
N SER A 402 -12.03 30.68 96.00
CA SER A 402 -10.72 30.61 96.65
C SER A 402 -9.98 31.94 96.48
N LYS A 403 -9.71 32.60 97.62
CA LYS A 403 -8.96 33.84 97.69
C LYS A 403 -7.50 33.61 97.31
N GLY A 404 -7.10 34.06 96.11
CA GLY A 404 -5.71 34.15 95.70
C GLY A 404 -5.55 35.03 94.46
N LYS A 405 -4.78 36.12 94.56
CA LYS A 405 -4.42 36.95 93.40
C LYS A 405 -3.46 36.17 92.49
N LEU A 406 -3.96 35.55 91.43
CA LEU A 406 -3.13 35.00 90.35
C LEU A 406 -2.88 36.09 89.28
N LYS A 407 -1.64 36.59 89.20
CA LYS A 407 -1.15 37.36 88.05
C LYS A 407 -0.82 36.38 86.91
N ILE A 408 -1.60 36.38 85.84
CA ILE A 408 -1.37 35.55 84.65
C ILE A 408 -0.81 36.45 83.52
N ASN A 409 0.33 36.05 82.94
CA ASN A 409 0.96 36.69 81.77
C ASN A 409 0.68 35.83 80.51
N MET A 410 0.41 36.51 79.38
CA MET A 410 0.01 35.98 78.07
C MET A 410 0.90 34.86 77.47
N LYS A 411 2.11 34.62 77.99
CA LYS A 411 3.01 33.55 77.53
C LYS A 411 2.67 32.14 78.05
N LYS A 412 1.66 31.97 78.92
CA LYS A 412 1.27 30.66 79.48
C LYS A 412 -0.09 30.12 78.99
N TYR A 413 -0.73 30.78 78.01
CA TYR A 413 -2.04 30.34 77.48
C TYR A 413 -1.95 29.42 76.24
N CYS A 414 -0.79 29.36 75.56
CA CYS A 414 -0.59 28.46 74.43
C CYS A 414 0.13 27.18 74.86
N LYS A 415 -0.59 26.29 75.56
CA LYS A 415 -0.35 24.84 75.53
C LYS A 415 -1.52 24.08 76.14
N LYS A 416 -2.55 23.82 75.33
CA LYS A 416 -3.25 22.54 75.41
C LYS A 416 -4.03 22.28 74.13
N ASP A 417 -3.72 21.13 73.57
CA ASP A 417 -4.28 20.48 72.41
C ASP A 417 -5.82 20.40 72.48
N TYR A 418 -6.50 20.84 71.41
CA TYR A 418 -7.32 20.04 70.49
C TYR A 418 -8.00 20.92 69.43
#